data_AF-A0AB34K3X1-F1
#
_entry.id   AF-A0AB34K3X1-F1
#
_cell.length_a   1.000
_cell.length_b   1.000
_cell.length_c   1.000
_cell.angle_alpha   90.00
_cell.angle_beta   90.00
_cell.angle_gamma   90.00
#
_symmetry.space_group_name_H-M   'P 1'
#
loop_
_entity.id
_entity.type
_entity.pdbx_description
1 polymer ?
#
loop_
_entity_poly.entity_id
_entity_poly.type
_entity_poly.pdbx_seq_one_letter_code
_entity_poly.pdbx_strand_id
1 'polypeptide(L)'
;MQLDVVLVAEGARASGAALSTPRYEPSWFFDEIDDALVDACMRPRRREQVSGETREWLYRHLLACGHEANAKGHHFMAHAWFECAYLTKDDLSAFISSVNMRMRLGQATLASRLYERLLQRTLTDAHREVVERKLKEATGAKTSRSHAPRTAGIPQDEDRNRPPPPAPPRLRSLCLTLAASLSPLTLSPLTLAPHSRPSLSPPPHSHPSLSPITLAPHSHPSLPPLTLAPHSRRLTLASRPFREQLAQLLDPARAAQEVEGEERERLLKLLRRRGHACNEEHEYENAHYWFDCAYALEHQISDLLSAANMRLKLVDISPVAEALYLHVLTELHVSEREKAMAERKLSQLKENTRNLSASQEYTLVAEL
;
A
#
# COMPACT_ATOMS: atom_id res chain seq x y z
N MET A 1 -11.27 31.55 1.82
CA MET A 1 -9.81 31.38 2.00
C MET A 1 -9.41 30.10 1.32
N GLN A 2 -8.86 30.17 0.09
CA GLN A 2 -8.20 29.05 -0.56
C GLN A 2 -6.93 28.76 0.23
N LEU A 3 -6.85 27.59 0.87
CA LEU A 3 -5.57 27.04 1.31
C LEU A 3 -4.79 26.70 0.05
N ASP A 4 -3.89 27.59 -0.36
CA ASP A 4 -2.81 27.22 -1.28
C ASP A 4 -2.05 26.07 -0.62
N VAL A 5 -2.31 24.86 -1.10
CA VAL A 5 -1.60 23.65 -0.70
C VAL A 5 -0.14 23.87 -1.07
N VAL A 6 0.65 24.25 -0.05
CA VAL A 6 2.10 24.45 -0.15
C VAL A 6 2.69 23.10 -0.54
N LEU A 7 3.03 23.01 -1.81
CA LEU A 7 3.53 21.81 -2.43
C LEU A 7 5.02 21.71 -2.07
N VAL A 8 5.27 21.02 -0.96
CA VAL A 8 6.52 20.38 -0.51
C VAL A 8 7.78 21.22 -0.64
N ALA A 9 8.25 21.77 0.49
CA ALA A 9 9.61 22.28 0.63
C ALA A 9 10.64 21.16 0.39
N GLU A 10 11.61 21.41 -0.51
CA GLU A 10 12.79 20.58 -0.70
C GLU A 10 13.73 20.77 0.50
N GLY A 11 13.62 19.90 1.49
CA GLY A 11 14.52 19.87 2.65
C GLY A 11 15.90 19.29 2.27
N ALA A 12 16.96 19.89 2.81
CA ALA A 12 18.34 19.43 2.66
C ALA A 12 18.53 18.00 3.18
N ARG A 13 19.32 17.19 2.46
CA ARG A 13 19.62 15.79 2.82
C ARG A 13 20.49 15.73 4.09
N ALA A 14 19.95 15.18 5.18
CA ALA A 14 20.76 14.71 6.30
C ALA A 14 21.46 13.41 5.88
N SER A 15 22.80 13.37 5.94
CA SER A 15 23.64 12.26 5.47
C SER A 15 23.78 11.08 6.45
N GLY A 16 22.96 11.04 7.51
CA GLY A 16 22.83 9.83 8.33
C GLY A 16 21.86 8.88 7.65
N ALA A 17 22.31 7.69 7.25
CA ALA A 17 21.44 6.63 6.77
C ALA A 17 20.47 6.26 7.91
N ALA A 18 19.33 6.94 7.98
CA ALA A 18 18.28 6.62 8.93
C ALA A 18 17.86 5.18 8.62
N LEU A 19 17.97 4.30 9.62
CA LEU A 19 17.52 2.92 9.52
C LEU A 19 16.03 2.93 9.19
N SER A 20 15.70 2.75 7.91
CA SER A 20 14.31 2.63 7.47
C SER A 20 13.79 1.28 7.91
N THR A 21 12.61 1.26 8.52
CA THR A 21 11.93 0.02 8.85
C THR A 21 11.73 -0.79 7.58
N PRO A 22 12.28 -2.01 7.47
CA PRO A 22 12.01 -2.90 6.36
C PRO A 22 10.54 -3.26 6.40
N ARG A 23 9.75 -2.50 5.63
CA ARG A 23 8.29 -2.66 5.53
C ARG A 23 7.91 -3.69 4.47
N TYR A 24 8.85 -4.06 3.61
CA TYR A 24 8.59 -4.82 2.37
C TYR A 24 9.26 -6.18 2.32
N GLU A 25 10.02 -6.50 3.36
CA GLU A 25 10.82 -7.70 3.37
C GLU A 25 10.09 -8.75 4.21
N PRO A 26 9.45 -9.75 3.58
CA PRO A 26 9.00 -10.92 4.31
C PRO A 26 10.15 -11.43 5.18
N SER A 27 9.81 -11.94 6.36
CA SER A 27 10.73 -12.24 7.48
C SER A 27 11.95 -13.13 7.16
N TRP A 28 12.08 -13.64 5.95
CA TRP A 28 13.20 -14.44 5.45
C TRP A 28 14.35 -13.62 4.86
N PHE A 29 14.20 -12.31 4.67
CA PHE A 29 15.29 -11.46 4.19
C PHE A 29 16.30 -11.12 5.31
N PHE A 30 15.82 -11.13 6.55
CA PHE A 30 16.62 -10.88 7.73
C PHE A 30 16.54 -12.07 8.69
N ASP A 31 17.65 -12.80 8.83
CA ASP A 31 17.80 -13.79 9.90
C ASP A 31 17.80 -13.09 11.28
N GLU A 32 18.32 -11.85 11.32
CA GLU A 32 18.44 -10.99 12.48
C GLU A 32 17.98 -9.55 12.17
N ILE A 33 17.32 -8.92 13.14
CA ILE A 33 16.82 -7.54 13.04
C ILE A 33 17.59 -6.70 14.05
N ASP A 34 18.17 -5.59 13.58
CA ASP A 34 18.92 -4.63 14.40
C ASP A 34 18.04 -4.06 15.54
N ASP A 35 18.61 -3.97 16.74
CA ASP A 35 17.98 -3.36 17.90
C ASP A 35 17.61 -1.90 17.67
N ALA A 36 18.42 -1.15 16.91
CA ALA A 36 18.13 0.24 16.58
C ALA A 36 16.83 0.37 15.77
N LEU A 37 16.54 -0.64 14.94
CA LEU A 37 15.31 -0.70 14.17
C LEU A 37 14.10 -1.09 15.03
N VAL A 38 14.26 -2.05 15.95
CA VAL A 38 13.24 -2.40 16.94
C VAL A 38 12.88 -1.17 17.78
N ASP A 39 13.90 -0.43 18.23
CA ASP A 39 13.73 0.83 18.95
C ASP A 39 13.03 1.90 18.13
N ALA A 40 13.35 2.03 16.85
CA ALA A 40 12.68 2.98 15.96
C ALA A 40 11.18 2.71 15.83
N CYS A 41 10.76 1.44 15.83
CA CYS A 41 9.35 1.02 15.82
C CYS A 41 8.65 1.25 17.17
N MET A 42 9.36 1.11 18.28
CA MET A 42 8.79 1.18 19.63
C MET A 42 8.73 2.59 20.21
N ARG A 43 9.39 3.57 19.60
CA ARG A 43 9.40 4.94 20.11
C ARG A 43 8.05 5.62 19.79
N PRO A 44 7.22 5.95 20.80
CA PRO A 44 6.14 6.89 20.60
C PRO A 44 6.79 8.25 20.36
N ARG A 45 6.88 8.65 19.09
CA ARG A 45 7.58 9.89 18.74
C ARG A 45 6.77 11.11 19.17
N ARG A 46 7.43 12.27 19.24
CA ARG A 46 7.01 13.45 20.02
C ARG A 46 5.51 13.71 19.94
N ARG A 47 4.87 13.84 21.10
CA ARG A 47 3.46 14.20 21.22
C ARG A 47 3.34 15.70 20.90
N GLU A 48 2.92 16.08 19.67
CA GLU A 48 2.53 17.49 19.48
C GLU A 48 1.41 17.85 20.45
N GLN A 49 1.30 19.14 20.72
CA GLN A 49 0.29 19.78 21.56
C GLN A 49 -1.11 19.72 20.90
N VAL A 50 -1.66 18.52 20.73
CA VAL A 50 -3.10 18.36 20.48
C VAL A 50 -3.81 18.26 21.83
N SER A 51 -4.93 18.96 21.97
CA SER A 51 -5.71 18.95 23.21
C SER A 51 -6.08 17.52 23.61
N GLY A 52 -6.15 17.25 24.92
CA GLY A 52 -6.44 15.91 25.44
C GLY A 52 -7.70 15.29 24.85
N GLU A 53 -8.75 16.10 24.68
CA GLU A 53 -10.02 15.68 24.07
C GLU A 53 -9.88 15.36 22.58
N THR A 54 -9.23 16.23 21.78
CA THR A 54 -9.02 15.96 20.36
C THR A 54 -8.15 14.73 20.14
N ARG A 55 -7.15 14.52 21.01
CA ARG A 55 -6.30 13.34 21.00
C ARG A 55 -7.10 12.07 21.30
N GLU A 56 -7.97 12.10 22.31
CA GLU A 56 -8.82 10.95 22.65
C GLU A 56 -9.84 10.65 21.54
N TRP A 57 -10.44 11.69 20.97
CA TRP A 57 -11.34 11.57 19.84
C TRP A 57 -10.64 10.93 18.63
N LEU A 58 -9.46 11.44 18.26
CA LEU A 58 -8.66 10.92 17.15
C LEU A 58 -8.26 9.45 17.40
N TYR A 59 -7.76 9.15 18.60
CA TYR A 59 -7.38 7.79 18.99
C TYR A 59 -8.52 6.78 18.80
N ARG A 60 -9.74 7.10 19.25
CA ARG A 60 -10.91 6.22 19.10
C ARG A 60 -11.26 5.96 17.63
N HIS A 61 -11.21 6.97 16.78
CA HIS A 61 -11.49 6.82 15.34
C HIS A 61 -10.43 5.97 14.64
N LEU A 62 -9.14 6.18 14.98
CA LEU A 62 -8.05 5.38 14.44
C LEU A 62 -8.18 3.89 14.84
N LEU A 63 -8.55 3.61 16.09
CA LEU A 63 -8.83 2.24 16.54
C LEU A 63 -10.00 1.61 15.80
N ALA A 64 -11.12 2.33 15.64
CA ALA A 64 -12.29 1.82 14.93
C ALA A 64 -11.93 1.44 13.49
N CYS A 65 -11.26 2.34 12.76
CA CYS A 65 -10.78 2.09 11.40
C CYS A 65 -9.82 0.89 11.35
N GLY A 66 -8.91 0.76 12.32
CA GLY A 66 -7.96 -0.35 12.40
C GLY A 66 -8.64 -1.70 12.63
N HIS A 67 -9.60 -1.76 13.54
CA HIS A 67 -10.37 -2.98 13.82
C HIS A 67 -11.20 -3.41 12.62
N GLU A 68 -11.84 -2.47 11.94
CA GLU A 68 -12.67 -2.77 10.79
C GLU A 68 -11.85 -3.19 9.56
N ALA A 69 -10.72 -2.51 9.30
CA ALA A 69 -9.77 -2.94 8.27
C ALA A 69 -9.26 -4.37 8.55
N ASN A 70 -8.96 -4.70 9.81
CA ASN A 70 -8.56 -6.05 10.19
C ASN A 70 -9.68 -7.07 9.99
N ALA A 71 -10.93 -6.74 10.34
CA ALA A 71 -12.09 -7.61 10.13
C ALA A 71 -12.30 -7.97 8.65
N LYS A 72 -11.92 -7.06 7.73
CA LYS A 72 -11.96 -7.25 6.28
C LYS A 72 -10.73 -7.96 5.72
N GLY A 73 -9.74 -8.32 6.54
CA GLY A 73 -8.48 -8.92 6.10
C GLY A 73 -7.47 -7.93 5.50
N HIS A 74 -7.73 -6.62 5.60
CA HIS A 74 -6.85 -5.58 5.08
C HIS A 74 -5.74 -5.27 6.10
N HIS A 75 -4.88 -6.26 6.35
CA HIS A 75 -3.87 -6.21 7.42
C HIS A 75 -2.85 -5.07 7.26
N PHE A 76 -2.55 -4.63 6.03
CA PHE A 76 -1.66 -3.49 5.80
C PHE A 76 -2.31 -2.18 6.28
N MET A 77 -3.57 -1.96 5.91
CA MET A 77 -4.29 -0.77 6.37
C MET A 77 -4.56 -0.82 7.87
N ALA A 78 -4.95 -1.98 8.40
CA ALA A 78 -5.10 -2.16 9.83
C ALA A 78 -3.83 -1.81 10.60
N HIS A 79 -2.66 -2.23 10.09
CA HIS A 79 -1.36 -1.86 10.65
C HIS A 79 -1.18 -0.34 10.67
N ALA A 80 -1.38 0.35 9.55
CA ALA A 80 -1.24 1.81 9.47
C ALA A 80 -2.15 2.54 10.48
N TRP A 81 -3.42 2.13 10.60
CA TRP A 81 -4.37 2.70 11.54
C TRP A 81 -3.96 2.48 13.01
N PHE A 82 -3.58 1.26 13.37
CA PHE A 82 -3.11 0.95 14.74
C PHE A 82 -1.81 1.68 15.07
N GLU A 83 -0.91 1.85 14.11
CA GLU A 83 0.32 2.60 14.32
C GLU A 83 0.05 4.09 14.52
N CYS A 84 -0.85 4.69 13.73
CA CYS A 84 -1.33 6.05 13.98
C CYS A 84 -2.00 6.18 15.35
N ALA A 85 -2.80 5.19 15.79
CA ALA A 85 -3.41 5.18 17.10
C ALA A 85 -2.35 5.12 18.23
N TYR A 86 -1.34 4.27 18.05
CA TYR A 86 -0.20 4.20 18.96
C TYR A 86 0.56 5.52 19.04
N LEU A 87 0.89 6.14 17.90
CA LEU A 87 1.56 7.45 17.85
C LEU A 87 0.71 8.56 18.50
N THR A 88 -0.61 8.44 18.47
CA THR A 88 -1.53 9.43 19.05
C THR A 88 -1.53 9.40 20.58
N LYS A 89 -1.54 8.21 21.20
CA LYS A 89 -1.79 8.06 22.64
C LYS A 89 -0.69 7.32 23.41
N ASP A 90 0.27 6.71 22.72
CA ASP A 90 1.24 5.76 23.29
C ASP A 90 0.53 4.60 24.02
N ASP A 91 -0.59 4.14 23.46
CA ASP A 91 -1.36 3.03 24.01
C ASP A 91 -0.76 1.69 23.57
N LEU A 92 -0.33 0.89 24.54
CA LEU A 92 0.31 -0.41 24.27
C LEU A 92 -0.64 -1.41 23.60
N SER A 93 -1.96 -1.30 23.79
CA SER A 93 -2.92 -2.20 23.14
C SER A 93 -3.00 -1.93 21.64
N ALA A 94 -2.96 -0.65 21.24
CA ALA A 94 -2.84 -0.23 19.85
C ALA A 94 -1.52 -0.73 19.24
N PHE A 95 -0.40 -0.58 19.96
CA PHE A 95 0.90 -1.09 19.49
C PHE A 95 0.91 -2.61 19.32
N ILE A 96 0.43 -3.37 20.31
CA ILE A 96 0.32 -4.84 20.21
C ILE A 96 -0.54 -5.25 19.01
N SER A 97 -1.62 -4.52 18.74
CA SER A 97 -2.49 -4.75 17.57
C SER A 97 -1.76 -4.48 16.26
N SER A 98 -0.96 -3.42 16.20
CA SER A 98 -0.08 -3.14 15.06
C SER A 98 0.97 -4.23 14.83
N VAL A 99 1.66 -4.70 15.87
CA VAL A 99 2.62 -5.81 15.77
C VAL A 99 1.95 -7.11 15.30
N ASN A 100 0.72 -7.37 15.76
CA ASN A 100 -0.06 -8.52 15.27
C ASN A 100 -0.31 -8.43 13.75
N MET A 101 -0.60 -7.23 13.23
CA MET A 101 -0.80 -7.05 11.79
C MET A 101 0.51 -7.27 11.01
N ARG A 102 1.65 -6.84 11.54
CA ARG A 102 2.97 -7.16 10.96
C ARG A 102 3.21 -8.66 10.85
N MET A 103 2.83 -9.43 11.87
CA MET A 103 2.89 -10.90 11.83
C MET A 103 2.01 -11.47 10.69
N ARG A 104 0.78 -10.94 10.50
CA ARG A 104 -0.11 -11.33 9.40
C ARG A 104 0.44 -10.95 8.02
N LEU A 105 1.18 -9.84 7.92
CA LEU A 105 1.93 -9.43 6.74
C LEU A 105 3.21 -10.25 6.50
N GLY A 106 3.46 -11.26 7.34
CA GLY A 106 4.59 -12.15 7.21
C GLY A 106 5.91 -11.60 7.73
N GLN A 107 5.87 -10.59 8.61
CA GLN A 107 7.05 -10.03 9.28
C GLN A 107 7.29 -10.70 10.65
N ALA A 108 7.26 -12.04 10.70
CA ALA A 108 7.36 -12.79 11.96
C ALA A 108 8.65 -12.52 12.74
N THR A 109 9.81 -12.39 12.07
CA THR A 109 11.09 -12.07 12.73
C THR A 109 11.05 -10.72 13.44
N LEU A 110 10.60 -9.66 12.76
CA LEU A 110 10.44 -8.33 13.35
C LEU A 110 9.40 -8.35 14.49
N ALA A 111 8.25 -9.02 14.27
CA ALA A 111 7.21 -9.14 15.30
C ALA A 111 7.73 -9.82 16.58
N SER A 112 8.51 -10.90 16.44
CA SER A 112 9.17 -11.58 17.58
C SER A 112 10.04 -10.62 18.38
N ARG A 113 10.93 -9.87 17.69
CA ARG A 113 11.83 -8.91 18.34
C ARG A 113 11.07 -7.77 19.02
N LEU A 114 9.98 -7.30 18.43
CA LEU A 114 9.12 -6.28 19.05
C LEU A 114 8.43 -6.82 20.31
N TYR A 115 7.95 -8.06 20.31
CA TYR A 115 7.37 -8.67 21.50
C TYR A 115 8.41 -8.93 22.59
N GLU A 116 9.60 -9.41 22.25
CA GLU A 116 10.73 -9.56 23.19
C GLU A 116 11.06 -8.22 23.86
N ARG A 117 11.15 -7.15 23.07
CA ARG A 117 11.41 -5.81 23.60
C ARG A 117 10.24 -5.26 24.42
N LEU A 118 8.99 -5.59 24.09
CA LEU A 118 7.83 -5.24 24.92
C LEU A 118 7.86 -5.90 26.30
N LEU A 119 8.31 -7.16 26.41
CA LEU A 119 8.43 -7.86 27.70
C LEU A 119 9.45 -7.23 28.65
N GLN A 120 10.39 -6.44 28.12
CA GLN A 120 11.35 -5.65 28.89
C GLN A 120 10.74 -4.35 29.46
N ARG A 121 9.53 -3.96 29.04
CA ARG A 121 8.79 -2.81 29.59
C ARG A 121 7.90 -3.23 30.76
N THR A 122 7.45 -2.24 31.53
CA THR A 122 6.37 -2.43 32.51
C THR A 122 5.06 -2.67 31.77
N LEU A 123 4.52 -3.89 31.89
CA LEU A 123 3.25 -4.30 31.31
C LEU A 123 2.25 -4.62 32.43
N THR A 124 0.96 -4.43 32.15
CA THR A 124 -0.10 -5.05 32.96
C THR A 124 -0.05 -6.57 32.79
N ASP A 125 -0.60 -7.33 33.73
CA ASP A 125 -0.62 -8.80 33.64
C ASP A 125 -1.35 -9.27 32.36
N ALA A 126 -2.46 -8.62 32.02
CA ALA A 126 -3.20 -8.89 30.79
C ALA A 126 -2.36 -8.62 29.53
N HIS A 127 -1.64 -7.50 29.47
CA HIS A 127 -0.75 -7.20 28.35
C HIS A 127 0.41 -8.20 28.26
N ARG A 128 1.01 -8.56 29.40
CA ARG A 128 2.10 -9.54 29.46
C ARG A 128 1.64 -10.89 28.92
N GLU A 129 0.49 -11.39 29.36
CA GLU A 129 -0.09 -12.65 28.88
C GLU A 129 -0.28 -12.64 27.36
N VAL A 130 -0.86 -11.56 26.81
CA VAL A 130 -1.03 -11.42 25.35
C VAL A 130 0.32 -11.39 24.64
N VAL A 131 1.29 -10.60 25.13
CA VAL A 131 2.62 -10.47 24.50
C VAL A 131 3.38 -11.79 24.53
N GLU A 132 3.39 -12.52 25.65
CA GLU A 132 4.05 -13.82 25.75
C GLU A 132 3.43 -14.87 24.81
N ARG A 133 2.10 -14.91 24.74
CA ARG A 133 1.39 -15.77 23.80
C ARG A 133 1.73 -15.42 22.35
N LYS A 134 1.72 -14.14 22.00
CA LYS A 134 2.02 -13.67 20.64
C LYS A 134 3.49 -13.83 20.25
N LEU A 135 4.41 -13.72 21.20
CA LEU A 135 5.81 -14.07 20.99
C LEU A 135 5.96 -15.55 20.61
N LYS A 136 5.30 -16.46 21.33
CA LYS A 136 5.29 -17.89 20.98
C LYS A 136 4.74 -18.14 19.58
N GLU A 137 3.63 -17.47 19.21
CA GLU A 137 3.06 -17.54 17.85
C GLU A 137 4.06 -17.02 16.79
N ALA A 138 4.71 -15.90 17.02
CA ALA A 138 5.69 -15.30 16.11
C ALA A 138 6.94 -16.18 15.94
N THR A 139 7.48 -16.74 17.03
CA THR A 139 8.61 -17.67 17.00
C THR A 139 8.25 -18.96 16.25
N GLY A 140 7.05 -19.50 16.48
CA GLY A 140 6.55 -20.66 15.74
C GLY A 140 6.39 -20.39 14.25
N ALA A 141 5.93 -19.19 13.88
CA ALA A 141 5.86 -18.76 12.48
C ALA A 141 7.24 -18.58 11.84
N LYS A 142 8.25 -18.13 12.61
CA LYS A 142 9.65 -18.05 12.16
C LYS A 142 10.22 -19.44 11.87
N THR A 143 10.09 -20.39 12.81
CA THR A 143 10.63 -21.75 12.66
C THR A 143 9.94 -22.56 11.56
N SER A 144 8.60 -22.50 11.49
CA SER A 144 7.84 -23.22 10.46
C SER A 144 8.23 -22.82 9.04
N ARG A 145 8.70 -21.58 8.86
CA ARG A 145 9.19 -21.07 7.57
C ARG A 145 10.62 -21.51 7.28
N SER A 146 11.51 -21.58 8.27
CA SER A 146 12.87 -22.10 8.09
C SER A 146 12.88 -23.56 7.62
N HIS A 147 11.84 -24.33 7.96
CA HIS A 147 11.68 -25.73 7.54
C HIS A 147 10.89 -25.92 6.24
N ALA A 148 10.27 -24.86 5.68
CA ALA A 148 9.61 -24.98 4.38
C ALA A 148 10.69 -25.21 3.31
N PRO A 149 10.65 -26.34 2.57
CA PRO A 149 11.70 -26.67 1.63
C PRO A 149 11.79 -25.57 0.57
N ARG A 150 12.96 -24.94 0.45
CA ARG A 150 13.29 -23.89 -0.54
C ARG A 150 13.14 -24.35 -2.00
N THR A 151 12.72 -25.58 -2.25
CA THR A 151 12.76 -26.27 -3.55
C THR A 151 11.56 -26.01 -4.47
N ALA A 152 10.58 -25.17 -4.09
CA ALA A 152 9.49 -24.80 -4.98
C ALA A 152 9.82 -23.52 -5.80
N GLY A 153 10.64 -23.68 -6.86
CA GLY A 153 10.51 -22.86 -8.07
C GLY A 153 11.50 -21.71 -8.28
N ILE A 154 12.80 -22.01 -8.34
CA ILE A 154 13.54 -21.53 -9.52
C ILE A 154 13.30 -22.62 -10.57
N PRO A 155 12.63 -22.35 -11.70
CA PRO A 155 12.57 -23.31 -12.79
C PRO A 155 14.02 -23.64 -13.15
N GLN A 156 14.46 -24.86 -12.85
CA GLN A 156 15.76 -25.30 -13.33
C GLN A 156 15.70 -25.30 -14.85
N ASP A 157 16.66 -24.57 -15.42
CA ASP A 157 16.92 -24.33 -16.83
C ASP A 157 17.39 -25.65 -17.52
N GLU A 158 16.67 -26.76 -17.31
CA GLU A 158 16.97 -28.08 -17.90
C GLU A 158 16.42 -28.24 -19.32
N ASP A 159 15.86 -27.20 -19.93
CA ASP A 159 15.27 -27.28 -21.27
C ASP A 159 15.84 -26.21 -22.25
N ARG A 160 17.16 -25.98 -22.20
CA ARG A 160 17.86 -25.08 -23.15
C ARG A 160 17.85 -25.55 -24.62
N ASN A 161 17.38 -26.76 -24.90
CA ASN A 161 17.38 -27.33 -26.25
C ASN A 161 15.97 -27.52 -26.84
N ARG A 162 14.90 -27.07 -26.17
CA ARG A 162 13.56 -27.11 -26.78
C ARG A 162 13.32 -25.86 -27.63
N PRO A 163 12.98 -25.99 -28.92
CA PRO A 163 12.58 -24.85 -29.73
C PRO A 163 11.32 -24.22 -29.11
N PRO A 164 11.25 -22.88 -29.04
CA PRO A 164 10.13 -22.20 -28.43
C PRO A 164 8.83 -22.51 -29.20
N PRO A 165 7.70 -22.76 -28.50
CA PRO A 165 6.41 -22.91 -29.17
C PRO A 165 6.07 -21.60 -29.92
N PRO A 166 5.35 -21.67 -31.05
CA PRO A 166 4.97 -20.50 -31.82
C PRO A 166 4.18 -19.52 -30.96
N ALA A 167 4.62 -18.25 -30.97
CA ALA A 167 4.04 -17.21 -30.15
C ALA A 167 2.55 -17.00 -30.50
N PRO A 168 1.62 -17.05 -29.52
CA PRO A 168 0.25 -16.63 -29.76
C PRO A 168 0.17 -15.12 -30.05
N PRO A 169 -0.88 -14.66 -30.75
CA PRO A 169 -1.00 -13.26 -31.17
C PRO A 169 -0.93 -12.30 -29.98
N ARG A 170 -0.16 -11.23 -30.19
CA ARG A 170 0.33 -10.28 -29.18
C ARG A 170 -0.81 -9.69 -28.31
N LEU A 171 -0.79 -10.00 -27.02
CA LEU A 171 -1.61 -9.39 -25.98
C LEU A 171 -1.13 -7.96 -25.67
N ARG A 172 -1.85 -6.97 -26.19
CA ARG A 172 -1.74 -5.54 -25.82
C ARG A 172 -2.57 -5.15 -24.58
N SER A 173 -3.15 -6.12 -23.85
CA SER A 173 -4.13 -5.84 -22.80
C SER A 173 -3.82 -6.62 -21.52
N LEU A 174 -2.91 -6.09 -20.69
CA LEU A 174 -2.69 -6.57 -19.32
C LEU A 174 -2.73 -5.43 -18.28
N CYS A 175 -2.55 -4.17 -18.67
CA CYS A 175 -2.76 -3.03 -17.76
C CYS A 175 -4.24 -2.59 -17.66
N LEU A 176 -5.07 -2.89 -18.66
CA LEU A 176 -6.51 -2.57 -18.61
C LEU A 176 -7.35 -3.66 -17.92
N THR A 177 -6.84 -4.88 -17.78
CA THR A 177 -7.62 -6.03 -17.29
C THR A 177 -7.71 -6.11 -15.76
N LEU A 178 -6.76 -5.51 -15.03
CA LEU A 178 -6.84 -5.40 -13.56
C LEU A 178 -7.83 -4.32 -13.10
N ALA A 179 -8.06 -3.28 -13.91
CA ALA A 179 -9.02 -2.22 -13.62
C ALA A 179 -10.47 -2.56 -14.02
N ALA A 180 -10.68 -3.51 -14.94
CA ALA A 180 -12.03 -3.87 -15.45
C ALA A 180 -12.68 -5.10 -14.77
N SER A 181 -12.01 -5.76 -13.81
CA SER A 181 -12.56 -6.94 -13.10
C SER A 181 -13.23 -6.60 -11.76
N LEU A 182 -13.42 -5.31 -11.45
CA LEU A 182 -14.13 -4.86 -10.26
C LEU A 182 -15.32 -4.00 -10.69
N SER A 183 -16.44 -4.65 -10.98
CA SER A 183 -17.76 -4.04 -11.12
C SER A 183 -18.83 -5.08 -10.74
N PRO A 184 -20.00 -4.64 -10.26
CA PRO A 184 -20.61 -5.22 -9.07
C PRO A 184 -21.36 -6.51 -9.36
N LEU A 185 -21.23 -7.50 -8.47
CA LEU A 185 -22.23 -8.55 -8.36
C LEU A 185 -23.54 -7.87 -7.92
N THR A 186 -24.46 -7.71 -8.87
CA THR A 186 -25.83 -7.31 -8.61
C THR A 186 -26.51 -8.39 -7.79
N LEU A 187 -26.85 -8.04 -6.55
CA LEU A 187 -27.75 -8.81 -5.70
C LEU A 187 -29.11 -8.90 -6.40
N SER A 188 -29.56 -10.12 -6.71
CA SER A 188 -30.98 -10.38 -6.96
C SER A 188 -31.68 -10.43 -5.60
N PRO A 189 -32.73 -9.64 -5.34
CA PRO A 189 -33.51 -9.78 -4.13
C PRO A 189 -34.42 -11.01 -4.24
N LEU A 190 -34.24 -11.97 -3.33
CA LEU A 190 -35.25 -12.98 -3.03
C LEU A 190 -36.35 -12.31 -2.19
N THR A 191 -37.44 -11.93 -2.85
CA THR A 191 -38.66 -11.50 -2.16
C THR A 191 -39.62 -12.68 -2.04
N LEU A 192 -39.98 -13.00 -0.79
CA LEU A 192 -41.04 -13.93 -0.42
C LEU A 192 -42.40 -13.45 -0.93
N ALA A 193 -43.19 -14.38 -1.49
CA ALA A 193 -44.59 -14.18 -1.82
C ALA A 193 -45.41 -13.81 -0.57
N PRO A 194 -46.51 -13.06 -0.74
CA PRO A 194 -47.80 -13.73 -0.65
C PRO A 194 -48.81 -13.33 -1.73
N HIS A 195 -49.83 -14.18 -1.84
CA HIS A 195 -50.93 -14.17 -2.79
C HIS A 195 -51.67 -12.83 -2.94
N SER A 196 -52.06 -12.48 -4.17
CA SER A 196 -53.47 -12.37 -4.62
C SER A 196 -53.58 -11.85 -6.06
N ARG A 197 -54.47 -12.48 -6.84
CA ARG A 197 -55.03 -12.06 -8.15
C ARG A 197 -56.13 -10.99 -7.93
N PRO A 198 -56.80 -10.37 -8.95
CA PRO A 198 -56.72 -10.57 -10.41
C PRO A 198 -56.80 -9.29 -11.32
N SER A 199 -56.66 -9.53 -12.64
CA SER A 199 -57.53 -9.02 -13.73
C SER A 199 -57.13 -7.84 -14.65
N LEU A 200 -57.32 -8.10 -15.96
CA LEU A 200 -57.66 -7.23 -17.12
C LEU A 200 -56.56 -6.74 -18.10
N SER A 201 -56.43 -7.51 -19.20
CA SER A 201 -56.50 -7.18 -20.66
C SER A 201 -55.76 -6.01 -21.36
N PRO A 202 -55.47 -6.14 -22.68
CA PRO A 202 -54.39 -5.45 -23.45
C PRO A 202 -54.90 -4.33 -24.39
N PRO A 203 -54.01 -3.65 -25.17
CA PRO A 203 -53.91 -3.94 -26.63
C PRO A 203 -52.50 -3.69 -27.27
N PRO A 204 -52.32 -3.91 -28.60
CA PRO A 204 -51.04 -4.19 -29.27
C PRO A 204 -50.50 -3.02 -30.13
N HIS A 205 -49.56 -3.34 -31.06
CA HIS A 205 -48.98 -2.54 -32.17
C HIS A 205 -47.62 -1.89 -31.86
N SER A 206 -46.57 -1.87 -32.71
CA SER A 206 -46.24 -2.46 -34.01
C SER A 206 -44.72 -2.25 -34.22
N HIS A 207 -44.07 -3.17 -34.91
CA HIS A 207 -42.78 -2.98 -35.61
C HIS A 207 -42.94 -1.92 -36.73
N PRO A 208 -41.90 -1.21 -37.25
CA PRO A 208 -40.80 -1.89 -37.96
C PRO A 208 -39.42 -1.20 -38.10
N SER A 209 -38.52 -1.98 -38.69
CA SER A 209 -37.53 -1.60 -39.70
C SER A 209 -36.10 -1.32 -39.24
N LEU A 210 -35.27 -2.36 -39.43
CA LEU A 210 -33.82 -2.31 -39.51
C LEU A 210 -33.41 -1.85 -40.92
N SER A 211 -32.49 -0.89 -40.98
CA SER A 211 -31.66 -0.63 -42.17
C SER A 211 -30.22 -1.03 -41.82
N PRO A 212 -29.54 -1.89 -42.61
CA PRO A 212 -28.12 -2.14 -42.41
C PRO A 212 -27.30 -1.01 -43.07
N ILE A 213 -26.51 -0.30 -42.26
CA ILE A 213 -25.47 0.60 -42.77
C ILE A 213 -24.24 -0.26 -43.13
N THR A 214 -23.94 -0.33 -44.41
CA THR A 214 -22.69 -0.88 -44.95
C THR A 214 -21.59 0.17 -44.77
N LEU A 215 -20.62 -0.07 -43.89
CA LEU A 215 -19.41 0.74 -43.78
C LEU A 215 -18.28 0.10 -44.59
N ALA A 216 -17.70 0.88 -45.50
CA ALA A 216 -16.51 0.54 -46.26
C ALA A 216 -15.25 0.51 -45.36
N PRO A 217 -14.23 -0.31 -45.67
CA PRO A 217 -12.98 -0.33 -44.91
C PRO A 217 -12.09 0.83 -45.35
N HIS A 218 -11.85 1.78 -44.45
CA HIS A 218 -10.79 2.77 -44.62
C HIS A 218 -9.47 2.24 -44.05
N SER A 219 -8.51 2.10 -44.96
CA SER A 219 -7.11 1.78 -44.69
C SER A 219 -6.45 2.87 -43.86
N HIS A 220 -5.93 2.54 -42.67
CA HIS A 220 -5.05 3.42 -41.90
C HIS A 220 -3.56 3.09 -42.14
N PRO A 221 -2.67 4.10 -42.16
CA PRO A 221 -1.26 3.92 -42.40
C PRO A 221 -0.54 3.35 -41.16
N SER A 222 0.32 2.35 -41.41
CA SER A 222 1.18 1.72 -40.42
C SER A 222 2.18 2.70 -39.82
N LEU A 223 2.11 2.93 -38.51
CA LEU A 223 3.18 3.54 -37.73
C LEU A 223 4.24 2.49 -37.37
N PRO A 224 5.54 2.86 -37.27
CA PRO A 224 6.60 1.93 -36.94
C PRO A 224 6.50 1.45 -35.48
N PRO A 225 6.91 0.21 -35.18
CA PRO A 225 6.84 -0.32 -33.83
C PRO A 225 7.89 0.36 -32.94
N LEU A 226 7.42 1.04 -31.89
CA LEU A 226 8.25 1.47 -30.77
C LEU A 226 8.82 0.21 -30.08
N THR A 227 10.12 0.01 -30.23
CA THR A 227 10.90 -1.00 -29.51
C THR A 227 11.05 -0.56 -28.05
N LEU A 228 10.13 -0.98 -27.19
CA LEU A 228 10.28 -0.85 -25.74
C LEU A 228 11.43 -1.77 -25.28
N ALA A 229 12.49 -1.16 -24.76
CA ALA A 229 13.67 -1.84 -24.21
C ALA A 229 13.30 -2.81 -23.05
N PRO A 230 14.08 -3.87 -22.82
CA PRO A 230 13.75 -4.99 -21.90
C PRO A 230 13.84 -4.66 -20.39
N HIS A 231 13.74 -3.40 -19.98
CA HIS A 231 13.92 -2.97 -18.58
C HIS A 231 12.67 -3.17 -17.70
N SER A 232 11.54 -3.63 -18.23
CA SER A 232 10.34 -3.94 -17.45
C SER A 232 10.42 -5.24 -16.63
N ARG A 233 11.53 -5.99 -16.70
CA ARG A 233 11.72 -7.27 -15.98
C ARG A 233 11.94 -7.14 -14.46
N ARG A 234 12.12 -5.93 -13.92
CA ARG A 234 12.32 -5.73 -12.46
C ARG A 234 11.02 -5.61 -11.65
N LEU A 235 9.94 -5.09 -12.23
CA LEU A 235 8.63 -5.03 -11.54
C LEU A 235 7.95 -6.41 -11.44
N THR A 236 8.40 -7.39 -12.24
CA THR A 236 7.92 -8.78 -12.17
C THR A 236 8.40 -9.55 -10.93
N LEU A 237 9.33 -8.99 -10.14
CA LEU A 237 9.79 -9.55 -8.87
C LEU A 237 9.24 -8.80 -7.64
N ALA A 238 8.24 -7.94 -7.81
CA ALA A 238 7.44 -7.49 -6.68
C ALA A 238 6.83 -8.74 -6.02
N SER A 239 7.36 -9.10 -4.85
CA SER A 239 6.91 -10.24 -4.06
C SER A 239 5.39 -10.15 -3.87
N ARG A 240 4.67 -11.28 -3.83
CA ARG A 240 3.21 -11.30 -3.58
C ARG A 240 2.77 -10.35 -2.43
N PRO A 241 3.51 -10.25 -1.30
CA PRO A 241 3.23 -9.27 -0.25
C PRO A 241 3.16 -7.81 -0.72
N PHE A 242 4.04 -7.40 -1.65
CA PHE A 242 4.03 -6.04 -2.19
C PHE A 242 2.74 -5.73 -2.96
N ARG A 243 2.29 -6.67 -3.81
CA ARG A 243 1.08 -6.47 -4.62
C ARG A 243 -0.17 -6.40 -3.75
N GLU A 244 -0.24 -7.24 -2.72
CA GLU A 244 -1.35 -7.24 -1.76
C GLU A 244 -1.40 -5.94 -0.95
N GLN A 245 -0.26 -5.39 -0.54
CA GLN A 245 -0.21 -4.09 0.14
C GLN A 245 -0.65 -2.94 -0.77
N LEU A 246 -0.14 -2.90 -2.00
CA LEU A 246 -0.53 -1.88 -2.97
C LEU A 246 -2.03 -1.96 -3.26
N ALA A 247 -2.57 -3.17 -3.45
CA ALA A 247 -3.99 -3.39 -3.61
C ALA A 247 -4.79 -2.88 -2.40
N GLN A 248 -4.35 -3.16 -1.16
CA GLN A 248 -5.04 -2.66 0.04
C GLN A 248 -4.93 -1.15 0.24
N LEU A 249 -3.87 -0.51 -0.26
CA LEU A 249 -3.72 0.95 -0.19
C LEU A 249 -4.59 1.65 -1.25
N LEU A 250 -4.65 1.09 -2.46
CA LEU A 250 -5.44 1.63 -3.58
C LEU A 250 -6.93 1.27 -3.52
N ASP A 251 -7.25 0.17 -2.84
CA ASP A 251 -8.60 -0.23 -2.45
C ASP A 251 -8.66 -0.31 -0.91
N PRO A 252 -8.55 0.85 -0.22
CA PRO A 252 -8.65 0.93 1.21
C PRO A 252 -9.99 0.33 1.63
N ALA A 253 -9.97 -0.37 2.77
CA ALA A 253 -11.19 -0.95 3.31
C ALA A 253 -12.28 0.11 3.33
N ARG A 254 -13.51 -0.26 2.90
CA ARG A 254 -14.72 0.57 3.07
C ARG A 254 -14.97 1.06 4.51
N ALA A 255 -14.15 0.64 5.46
CA ALA A 255 -14.13 1.12 6.83
C ALA A 255 -14.02 2.62 6.98
N ALA A 256 -13.26 3.24 6.10
CA ALA A 256 -13.15 4.68 6.07
C ALA A 256 -14.44 5.38 5.53
N GLN A 257 -15.40 4.61 4.99
CA GLN A 257 -16.67 5.13 4.47
C GLN A 257 -17.72 5.33 5.58
N GLU A 258 -17.58 4.68 6.75
CA GLU A 258 -18.53 4.88 7.87
C GLU A 258 -18.36 6.25 8.54
N VAL A 259 -17.17 6.86 8.42
CA VAL A 259 -16.92 8.22 8.89
C VAL A 259 -17.41 9.18 7.82
N GLU A 260 -18.57 9.79 8.03
CA GLU A 260 -19.21 10.71 7.08
C GLU A 260 -19.18 12.18 7.54
N GLY A 261 -19.47 13.09 6.61
CA GLY A 261 -19.73 14.50 6.90
C GLY A 261 -18.60 15.26 7.60
N GLU A 262 -18.97 16.05 8.62
CA GLU A 262 -18.03 16.91 9.36
C GLU A 262 -16.97 16.12 10.13
N GLU A 263 -17.29 14.92 10.60
CA GLU A 263 -16.34 14.06 11.31
C GLU A 263 -15.22 13.60 10.37
N ARG A 264 -15.58 13.24 9.13
CA ARG A 264 -14.62 12.86 8.08
C ARG A 264 -13.69 14.01 7.76
N GLU A 265 -14.24 15.21 7.56
CA GLU A 265 -13.45 16.40 7.27
C GLU A 265 -12.50 16.75 8.43
N ARG A 266 -13.00 16.69 9.67
CA ARG A 266 -12.18 16.91 10.87
C ARG A 266 -11.05 15.88 10.97
N LEU A 267 -11.36 14.60 10.73
CA LEU A 267 -10.37 13.52 10.75
C LEU A 267 -9.30 13.74 9.69
N LEU A 268 -9.67 14.02 8.45
CA LEU A 268 -8.75 14.29 7.34
C LEU A 268 -7.82 15.46 7.64
N LYS A 269 -8.35 16.57 8.16
CA LYS A 269 -7.52 17.73 8.57
C LYS A 269 -6.48 17.35 9.60
N LEU A 270 -6.85 16.53 10.59
CA LEU A 270 -5.92 16.06 11.62
C LEU A 270 -4.88 15.12 11.03
N LEU A 271 -5.27 14.14 10.22
CA LEU A 271 -4.34 13.20 9.59
C LEU A 271 -3.30 13.93 8.72
N ARG A 272 -3.73 14.83 7.85
CA ARG A 272 -2.83 15.62 7.00
C ARG A 272 -1.90 16.50 7.81
N ARG A 273 -2.44 17.21 8.82
CA ARG A 273 -1.62 18.04 9.72
C ARG A 273 -0.54 17.20 10.41
N ARG A 274 -0.88 16.01 10.91
CA ARG A 274 0.09 15.09 11.52
C ARG A 274 1.12 14.59 10.50
N GLY A 275 0.69 14.21 9.30
CA GLY A 275 1.59 13.80 8.22
C GLY A 275 2.61 14.87 7.86
N HIS A 276 2.16 16.13 7.75
CA HIS A 276 3.04 17.28 7.50
C HIS A 276 4.01 17.54 8.66
N ALA A 277 3.53 17.56 9.90
CA ALA A 277 4.37 17.75 11.08
C ALA A 277 5.49 16.70 11.16
N CYS A 278 5.15 15.40 10.98
CA CYS A 278 6.16 14.34 10.93
C CYS A 278 7.16 14.53 9.78
N ASN A 279 6.72 15.00 8.62
CA ASN A 279 7.62 15.26 7.49
C ASN A 279 8.60 16.43 7.78
N GLU A 280 8.13 17.50 8.42
CA GLU A 280 8.98 18.63 8.85
C GLU A 280 10.05 18.19 9.86
N GLU A 281 9.69 17.27 10.75
CA GLU A 281 10.59 16.67 11.74
C GLU A 281 11.49 15.55 11.17
N HIS A 282 11.44 15.30 9.85
CA HIS A 282 12.18 14.23 9.16
C HIS A 282 11.79 12.81 9.63
N GLU A 283 10.62 12.66 10.25
CA GLU A 283 10.02 11.39 10.63
C GLU A 283 9.21 10.78 9.48
N TYR A 284 9.85 10.58 8.33
CA TYR A 284 9.19 10.14 7.10
C TYR A 284 8.44 8.81 7.24
N GLU A 285 8.92 7.96 8.16
CA GLU A 285 8.30 6.71 8.58
C GLU A 285 6.88 6.88 9.13
N ASN A 286 6.69 7.89 9.98
CA ASN A 286 5.40 8.19 10.60
C ASN A 286 4.53 8.99 9.62
N ALA A 287 5.15 9.95 8.94
CA ALA A 287 4.48 10.81 7.97
C ALA A 287 3.71 10.00 6.92
N HIS A 288 4.32 8.94 6.38
CA HIS A 288 3.64 8.17 5.35
C HIS A 288 2.42 7.40 5.87
N TYR A 289 2.40 6.92 7.12
CA TYR A 289 1.20 6.25 7.66
C TYR A 289 0.03 7.22 7.77
N TRP A 290 0.29 8.45 8.19
CA TRP A 290 -0.71 9.50 8.24
C TRP A 290 -1.30 9.81 6.86
N PHE A 291 -0.43 9.87 5.83
CA PHE A 291 -0.88 10.08 4.46
C PHE A 291 -1.57 8.85 3.85
N ASP A 292 -1.13 7.63 4.17
CA ASP A 292 -1.83 6.39 3.79
C ASP A 292 -3.25 6.38 4.37
N CYS A 293 -3.41 6.76 5.64
CA CYS A 293 -4.69 6.89 6.32
C CYS A 293 -5.57 7.99 5.69
N ALA A 294 -5.00 9.15 5.36
CA ALA A 294 -5.73 10.24 4.71
C ALA A 294 -6.21 9.85 3.30
N TYR A 295 -5.33 9.20 2.52
CA TYR A 295 -5.69 8.66 1.21
C TYR A 295 -6.77 7.58 1.32
N ALA A 296 -6.66 6.69 2.32
CA ALA A 296 -7.64 5.65 2.55
C ALA A 296 -9.05 6.21 2.85
N LEU A 297 -9.12 7.42 3.42
CA LEU A 297 -10.40 8.10 3.68
C LEU A 297 -10.96 8.78 2.45
N GLU A 298 -10.19 9.61 1.73
CA GLU A 298 -10.72 10.53 0.70
C GLU A 298 -10.25 10.24 -0.74
N HIS A 299 -9.33 9.29 -0.93
CA HIS A 299 -8.71 9.00 -2.23
C HIS A 299 -8.11 10.23 -2.93
N GLN A 300 -7.66 11.24 -2.19
CA GLN A 300 -7.02 12.41 -2.81
C GLN A 300 -5.62 12.08 -3.30
N ILE A 301 -5.36 12.35 -4.57
CA ILE A 301 -4.08 12.06 -5.23
C ILE A 301 -2.90 12.77 -4.55
N SER A 302 -3.13 13.96 -3.99
CA SER A 302 -2.14 14.69 -3.19
C SER A 302 -1.69 13.94 -1.93
N ASP A 303 -2.58 13.22 -1.25
CA ASP A 303 -2.24 12.38 -0.09
C ASP A 303 -1.41 11.18 -0.54
N LEU A 304 -1.77 10.54 -1.66
CA LEU A 304 -1.02 9.42 -2.24
C LEU A 304 0.39 9.83 -2.67
N LEU A 305 0.53 10.97 -3.34
CA LEU A 305 1.82 11.54 -3.72
C LEU A 305 2.68 11.88 -2.50
N SER A 306 2.07 12.41 -1.45
CA SER A 306 2.76 12.68 -0.18
C SER A 306 3.27 11.38 0.44
N ALA A 307 2.44 10.32 0.48
CA ALA A 307 2.80 9.00 0.95
C ALA A 307 3.93 8.35 0.13
N ALA A 308 3.91 8.49 -1.20
CA ALA A 308 4.96 8.03 -2.10
C ALA A 308 6.28 8.79 -1.91
N ASN A 309 6.20 10.11 -1.73
CA ASN A 309 7.38 10.95 -1.49
C ASN A 309 8.04 10.65 -0.15
N MET A 310 7.27 10.35 0.91
CA MET A 310 7.85 9.93 2.19
C MET A 310 8.59 8.60 2.06
N ARG A 311 8.04 7.64 1.30
CA ARG A 311 8.71 6.36 1.01
C ARG A 311 9.99 6.54 0.20
N LEU A 312 10.00 7.46 -0.77
CA LEU A 312 11.21 7.81 -1.52
C LEU A 312 12.29 8.42 -0.62
N LYS A 313 11.92 9.27 0.34
CA LYS A 313 12.87 9.85 1.31
C LYS A 313 13.44 8.81 2.27
N LEU A 314 12.71 7.73 2.54
CA LEU A 314 13.18 6.61 3.36
C LEU A 314 14.13 5.68 2.61
N VAL A 315 13.79 5.38 1.35
CA VAL A 315 14.56 4.49 0.49
C VAL A 315 14.64 5.14 -0.90
N ASP A 316 15.83 5.60 -1.26
CA ASP A 316 16.10 6.34 -2.51
C ASP A 316 15.69 5.57 -3.78
N ILE A 317 15.57 4.24 -3.69
CA ILE A 317 15.13 3.33 -4.74
C ILE A 317 13.87 2.53 -4.33
N SER A 318 12.93 3.18 -3.62
CA SER A 318 11.72 2.53 -3.12
C SER A 318 10.83 2.00 -4.26
N PRO A 319 10.66 0.67 -4.43
CA PRO A 319 9.78 0.11 -5.46
C PRO A 319 8.31 0.46 -5.22
N VAL A 320 7.95 0.73 -3.96
CA VAL A 320 6.58 1.11 -3.59
C VAL A 320 6.31 2.54 -4.01
N ALA A 321 7.24 3.45 -3.75
CA ALA A 321 7.12 4.81 -4.25
C ALA A 321 7.01 4.82 -5.77
N GLU A 322 7.83 4.02 -6.48
CA GLU A 322 7.75 3.85 -7.93
C GLU A 322 6.35 3.41 -8.38
N ALA A 323 5.81 2.34 -7.78
CA ALA A 323 4.49 1.83 -8.14
C ALA A 323 3.36 2.85 -7.86
N LEU A 324 3.45 3.61 -6.76
CA LEU A 324 2.49 4.66 -6.44
C LEU A 324 2.53 5.80 -7.46
N TYR A 325 3.72 6.27 -7.85
CA TYR A 325 3.81 7.30 -8.89
C TYR A 325 3.31 6.79 -10.24
N LEU A 326 3.60 5.54 -10.60
CA LEU A 326 3.05 4.93 -11.82
C LEU A 326 1.53 4.85 -11.78
N HIS A 327 0.96 4.48 -10.63
CA HIS A 327 -0.50 4.46 -10.45
C HIS A 327 -1.11 5.86 -10.62
N VAL A 328 -0.51 6.90 -10.03
CA VAL A 328 -0.96 8.29 -10.23
C VAL A 328 -0.98 8.66 -11.71
N LEU A 329 0.01 8.23 -12.50
CA LEU A 329 0.01 8.51 -13.95
C LEU A 329 -1.06 7.76 -14.75
N THR A 330 -1.68 6.72 -14.16
CA THR A 330 -2.80 5.99 -14.79
C THR A 330 -4.18 6.53 -14.42
N GLU A 331 -4.26 7.38 -13.40
CA GLU A 331 -5.53 7.92 -12.90
C GLU A 331 -6.11 9.01 -13.82
N LEU A 332 -7.41 8.91 -14.14
CA LEU A 332 -8.07 9.77 -15.11
C LEU A 332 -8.20 11.23 -14.65
N HIS A 333 -8.34 11.44 -13.34
CA HIS A 333 -8.69 12.73 -12.75
C HIS A 333 -7.50 13.47 -12.11
N VAL A 334 -6.27 13.14 -12.51
CA VAL A 334 -5.06 13.77 -11.96
C VAL A 334 -4.80 15.11 -12.62
N SER A 335 -4.51 16.13 -11.81
CA SER A 335 -4.14 17.45 -12.33
C SER A 335 -2.77 17.42 -13.03
N GLU A 336 -2.55 18.31 -14.00
CA GLU A 336 -1.26 18.39 -14.71
C GLU A 336 -0.08 18.65 -13.75
N ARG A 337 -0.33 19.37 -12.64
CA ARG A 337 0.69 19.61 -11.59
C ARG A 337 1.08 18.32 -10.88
N GLU A 338 0.11 17.47 -10.55
CA GLU A 338 0.33 16.16 -9.90
C GLU A 338 1.00 15.17 -10.86
N LYS A 339 0.60 15.14 -12.14
CA LYS A 339 1.28 14.34 -13.17
C LYS A 339 2.74 14.74 -13.30
N ALA A 340 3.02 16.03 -13.47
CA ALA A 340 4.38 16.55 -13.59
C ALA A 340 5.23 16.24 -12.34
N MET A 341 4.63 16.28 -11.15
CA MET A 341 5.29 15.85 -9.91
C MET A 341 5.65 14.35 -9.95
N ALA A 342 4.70 13.48 -10.30
CA ALA A 342 4.92 12.03 -10.37
C ALA A 342 6.00 11.68 -11.41
N GLU A 343 5.96 12.28 -12.60
CA GLU A 343 6.97 12.09 -13.65
C GLU A 343 8.37 12.51 -13.21
N ARG A 344 8.47 13.68 -12.56
CA ARG A 344 9.74 14.18 -12.01
C ARG A 344 10.30 13.21 -10.96
N LYS A 345 9.45 12.73 -10.05
CA LYS A 345 9.85 11.80 -8.98
C LYS A 345 10.21 10.40 -9.51
N LEU A 346 9.53 9.92 -10.54
CA LEU A 346 9.91 8.69 -11.24
C LEU A 346 11.25 8.83 -11.96
N SER A 347 11.50 9.99 -12.56
CA SER A 347 12.79 10.27 -13.20
C SER A 347 13.92 10.26 -12.17
N GLN A 348 13.69 10.89 -11.00
CA GLN A 348 14.62 10.85 -9.85
C GLN A 348 14.89 9.41 -9.39
N LEU A 349 13.85 8.57 -9.23
CA LEU A 349 13.99 7.15 -8.86
C LEU A 349 14.84 6.35 -9.87
N LYS A 350 14.60 6.57 -11.17
CA LYS A 350 15.37 5.91 -12.24
C LYS A 350 16.82 6.34 -12.22
N GLU A 351 17.10 7.60 -11.98
CA GLU A 351 18.46 8.13 -11.85
C GLU A 351 19.18 7.54 -10.62
N ASN A 352 18.53 7.56 -9.44
CA ASN A 352 19.05 6.92 -8.24
C ASN A 352 19.39 5.43 -8.47
N THR A 353 18.52 4.72 -9.19
CA THR A 353 18.72 3.29 -9.52
C THR A 353 19.94 3.09 -10.44
N ARG A 354 20.13 3.95 -11.45
CA ARG A 354 21.30 3.89 -12.34
C ARG A 354 22.59 4.18 -11.57
N ASN A 355 22.58 5.22 -10.73
CA ASN A 355 23.74 5.60 -9.92
C ASN A 355 24.15 4.47 -8.97
N LEU A 356 23.18 3.84 -8.29
CA LEU A 356 23.45 2.69 -7.44
C LEU A 356 24.04 1.50 -8.21
N SER A 357 23.51 1.21 -9.40
CA SER A 357 24.01 0.11 -10.25
C SER A 357 25.45 0.38 -10.70
N ALA A 358 25.75 1.62 -11.11
CA ALA A 358 27.10 2.03 -11.48
C ALA A 358 28.08 1.92 -10.30
N SER A 359 27.68 2.37 -9.10
CA SER A 359 28.52 2.25 -7.91
C SER A 359 28.86 0.79 -7.55
N GLN A 360 27.89 -0.13 -7.69
CA GLN A 360 28.11 -1.56 -7.44
C GLN A 360 29.09 -2.18 -8.43
N GLU A 361 29.03 -1.79 -9.71
CA GLU A 361 29.98 -2.25 -10.73
C GLU A 361 31.41 -1.78 -10.41
N TYR A 362 31.61 -0.54 -9.95
CA TYR A 362 32.92 -0.03 -9.56
C TYR A 362 33.50 -0.76 -8.33
N THR A 363 32.68 -1.08 -7.32
CA THR A 363 33.13 -1.84 -6.15
C THR A 363 33.62 -3.23 -6.53
N LEU A 364 32.88 -3.94 -7.41
CA LEU A 364 33.28 -5.27 -7.87
C LEU A 364 34.57 -5.25 -8.70
N VAL A 365 34.79 -4.21 -9.51
CA VAL A 365 36.03 -4.08 -10.29
C VAL A 365 37.23 -3.73 -9.41
N ALA A 366 37.04 -3.00 -8.31
CA ALA A 366 38.12 -2.65 -7.38
C ALA A 366 38.57 -3.81 -6.48
N GLU A 367 37.73 -4.85 -6.32
CA GLU A 367 38.03 -6.04 -5.51
C GLU A 367 38.69 -7.18 -6.32
N LEU A 368 38.77 -7.04 -7.65
CA LEU A 368 39.47 -7.94 -8.58
C LEU A 368 40.87 -7.43 -8.89
#